data_AF-A0A9X9LNN9-F1
#
_entry.id   AF-A0A9X9LNN9-F1
#
_cell.length_a   1.000
_cell.length_b   1.000
_cell.length_c   1.000
_cell.angle_alpha   90.00
_cell.angle_beta   90.00
_cell.angle_gamma   90.00
#
_symmetry.space_group_name_H-M   'P 1'
#
loop_
_entity.id
_entity.type
_entity.pdbx_description
1 polymer ?
#
loop_
_entity_poly.entity_id
_entity_poly.type
_entity_poly.pdbx_seq_one_letter_code
_entity_poly.pdbx_strand_id
1 'polypeptide(L)' 'MKTSMGALIMFLWLQLNWFSQVENVEQHPSTLSVQEGSSSVINCSYSDSNSDLLPLL' A
#
# COMPACT_ATOMS: atom_id res chain seq x y z
N MET A 1 33.44 16.54 4.50
CA MET A 1 31.99 16.69 4.23
C MET A 1 31.53 16.12 2.88
N LYS A 2 32.31 15.24 2.21
CA LYS A 2 31.95 14.71 0.88
C LYS A 2 31.52 13.23 0.92
N THR A 3 32.03 12.46 1.88
CA THR A 3 31.68 11.05 2.14
C THR A 3 30.39 10.87 2.94
N SER A 4 30.07 11.78 3.86
CA SER A 4 28.86 11.71 4.70
C SER A 4 27.56 11.89 3.91
N MET A 5 27.57 12.73 2.87
CA MET A 5 26.38 12.97 2.05
C MET A 5 25.94 11.71 1.30
N GLY A 6 26.89 10.92 0.77
CA GLY A 6 26.56 9.65 0.11
C GLY A 6 25.95 8.62 1.06
N ALA A 7 26.48 8.52 2.28
CA ALA A 7 25.93 7.62 3.31
C ALA A 7 24.52 8.03 3.75
N LEU A 8 24.27 9.33 3.92
CA LEU A 8 22.93 9.85 4.25
C LEU A 8 21.92 9.55 3.14
N ILE A 9 22.33 9.71 1.88
CA ILE A 9 21.50 9.38 0.73
C ILE A 9 21.17 7.88 0.72
N MET A 10 22.15 7.00 0.89
CA MET A 10 21.93 5.54 0.97
C MET A 10 20.99 5.16 2.13
N PHE A 11 21.16 5.77 3.30
CA PHE A 11 20.27 5.54 4.44
C PHE A 11 18.84 6.00 4.13
N LEU A 12 18.68 7.16 3.50
CA LEU A 12 17.37 7.68 3.10
C LEU A 12 16.67 6.74 2.10
N TRP A 13 17.38 6.20 1.11
CA TRP A 13 16.83 5.22 0.18
C TRP A 13 16.36 3.94 0.88
N LEU A 14 17.13 3.46 1.86
CA LEU A 14 16.78 2.29 2.65
C LEU A 14 15.51 2.52 3.47
N GLN A 15 15.39 3.70 4.09
CA GLN A 15 14.18 4.10 4.82
C GLN A 15 12.97 4.18 3.88
N LEU A 16 13.08 4.86 2.74
CA LEU A 16 11.99 5.02 1.78
C LEU A 16 11.50 3.67 1.22
N ASN A 17 12.41 2.72 0.95
CA ASN A 17 12.06 1.38 0.49
C ASN A 17 11.37 0.53 1.57
N TRP A 18 11.74 0.72 2.84
CA TRP A 18 11.09 0.04 3.96
C TRP A 18 9.69 0.57 4.23
N PHE A 19 9.50 1.89 4.18
CA PHE A 19 8.20 2.53 4.41
C PHE A 19 7.23 2.43 3.24
N SER A 20 7.70 2.11 2.03
CA SER A 20 6.82 1.84 0.89
C SER A 20 6.19 0.44 1.02
N GLN A 21 5.26 0.28 1.97
CA GLN A 21 4.38 -0.88 2.00
C GLN A 21 3.40 -0.74 0.83
N VAL A 22 3.59 -1.54 -0.21
CA VAL A 22 2.61 -1.66 -1.29
C VAL A 22 1.57 -2.66 -0.81
N GLU A 23 0.56 -2.16 -0.11
CA GLU A 23 -0.61 -2.98 0.22
C GLU A 23 -1.34 -3.34 -1.06
N ASN A 24 -1.62 -4.62 -1.24
CA ASN A 24 -2.40 -5.05 -2.39
C ASN A 24 -3.87 -4.72 -2.12
N VAL A 25 -4.40 -3.78 -2.92
CA VAL A 25 -5.82 -3.43 -2.91
C VAL A 25 -6.50 -4.13 -4.07
N GLU A 26 -7.43 -5.01 -3.75
CA GLU A 26 -8.29 -5.68 -4.72
C GLU A 26 -9.67 -5.00 -4.72
N GLN A 27 -10.14 -4.62 -5.91
CA GLN A 27 -11.45 -4.03 -6.10
C GLN A 27 -12.33 -4.95 -6.95
N HIS A 28 -13.56 -5.17 -6.49
CA HIS A 28 -14.56 -5.95 -7.21
C HIS A 28 -15.95 -5.28 -7.20
N PRO A 29 -16.60 -5.11 -8.36
CA PRO A 29 -16.11 -5.43 -9.70
C PRO A 29 -15.07 -4.39 -10.18
N SER A 30 -14.13 -4.80 -11.04
CA SER A 30 -13.09 -3.89 -11.56
C SER A 30 -13.60 -2.90 -12.61
N THR A 31 -14.73 -3.21 -13.24
CA THR A 31 -15.47 -2.31 -14.14
C THR A 31 -16.96 -2.52 -13.92
N LEU A 32 -17.73 -1.43 -14.08
CA LEU A 32 -19.16 -1.46 -13.82
C LEU A 32 -19.86 -0.44 -14.73
N SER A 33 -21.00 -0.85 -15.30
CA SER A 33 -21.92 0.04 -16.00
C SER A 33 -23.20 0.16 -15.17
N VAL A 34 -23.60 1.40 -14.87
CA VAL A 34 -24.78 1.70 -14.04
C VAL A 34 -25.66 2.68 -14.80
N GLN A 35 -26.96 2.42 -14.83
CA GLN A 35 -27.94 3.34 -15.41
C GLN A 35 -28.13 4.56 -14.50
N GLU A 36 -28.37 5.73 -15.11
CA GLU A 36 -28.72 6.94 -14.37
C GLU A 36 -29.86 6.68 -13.37
N GLY A 37 -29.68 7.16 -12.13
CA GLY A 37 -30.63 6.95 -11.04
C GLY A 37 -30.52 5.61 -10.32
N SER A 38 -29.70 4.66 -10.80
CA SER A 38 -29.44 3.39 -10.12
C SER A 38 -28.26 3.50 -9.15
N SER A 39 -28.28 2.65 -8.12
CA SER A 39 -27.17 2.50 -7.16
C SER A 39 -26.37 1.25 -7.47
N SER A 40 -25.08 1.26 -7.15
CA SER A 40 -24.24 0.07 -7.20
C SER A 40 -23.20 0.10 -6.10
N VAL A 41 -22.68 -1.09 -5.78
CA VAL A 41 -21.67 -1.31 -4.76
C VAL A 41 -20.40 -1.79 -5.43
N ILE A 42 -19.29 -1.14 -5.11
CA ILE A 42 -17.95 -1.57 -5.48
C ILE A 42 -17.23 -1.85 -4.16
N ASN A 43 -16.80 -3.10 -3.99
CA ASN A 43 -16.08 -3.54 -2.80
C ASN A 43 -14.58 -3.36 -3.01
N CYS A 44 -13.89 -2.89 -1.98
CA CYS A 44 -12.43 -2.83 -1.92
C CYS A 44 -11.95 -3.62 -0.70
N SER A 45 -11.05 -4.55 -0.91
CA SER A 45 -10.30 -5.22 0.14
C SER A 45 -8.83 -4.84 0.04
N TYR A 46 -8.20 -4.55 1.17
CA TYR A 46 -6.76 -4.41 1.26
C TYR A 46 -6.21 -5.62 2.01
N SER A 47 -5.07 -6.15 1.54
CA SER A 47 -4.33 -7.18 2.26
C SER A 47 -3.28 -6.48 3.11
N ASP A 48 -3.54 -6.37 4.42
CA ASP A 48 -2.52 -5.93 5.35
C ASP A 48 -1.56 -7.09 5.64
N SER A 49 -0.32 -6.95 5.15
CA SER A 49 0.75 -7.92 5.40
C SER A 49 1.23 -7.95 6.86
N ASN A 50 0.82 -6.98 7.69
CA ASN A 50 1.06 -6.99 9.13
C ASN A 50 -0.04 -7.68 9.94
N SER A 51 -1.17 -8.07 9.33
CA SER A 51 -2.24 -8.76 10.06
C SER A 51 -1.83 -10.17 10.54
N ASP A 52 -0.80 -10.77 9.93
CA ASP A 52 -0.22 -12.05 10.35
C ASP A 52 0.72 -11.95 11.57
N LEU A 53 1.05 -10.74 12.05
CA LEU A 53 1.81 -10.51 13.28
C LEU A 53 0.93 -10.30 14.53
N LEU A 54 -0.38 -10.52 14.42
CA LEU A 54 -1.32 -10.49 15.54
C LEU A 54 -1.44 -11.77 16.42
N PRO A 55 -0.65 -12.87 16.28
CA PRO A 55 -0.70 -13.96 17.25
C PRO A 55 0.52 -14.01 18.20
N LEU A 56 1.23 -12.89 18.43
CA LEU A 56 2.25 -12.79 19.48
C LEU A 56 1.88 -11.78 20.58
N LEU A 57 0.61 -11.80 20.95
CA LEU A 57 0.12 -11.53 22.30
C LEU A 57 -0.36 -12.86 22.90
#